data_AF-A0A7W1RS20-F1
#
_entry.id   AF-A0A7W1RS20-F1
#
_cell.length_a   1.000
_cell.length_b   1.000
_cell.length_c   1.000
_cell.angle_alpha   90.00
_cell.angle_beta   90.00
_cell.angle_gamma   90.00
#
_symmetry.space_group_name_H-M   'P 1'
#
loop_
_entity.id
_entity.type
_entity.pdbx_description
1 polymer ?
#
loop_
_entity_poly.entity_id
_entity_poly.type
_entity_poly.pdbx_seq_one_letter_code
_entity_poly.pdbx_strand_id
1 'polypeptide(L)'
;MLRRWVRGLIPARGRLVAYGVVLTCALPGCAGTGSSGGESARVTDVIDGDTVEVERLGRVRLIGVDTPERGRCADDAATRFTRDRLLNKVVKYELGEEPRDRYDRTLAYLSRDEQMHNLALLTEGYATVLTIPPNDKYEPDFEEAEREAEAADIGALATCDRNRRRAALRREREAERAGDAAIIRRQRARAARRAARAAARRDRATQRRREERALEEEFAPGPDEDSGGGSGGGGGGGGGDRGGSCLPSSACPGKRDGDGDGCYCE
;
A
#
# COMPACT_ATOMS: atom_id res chain seq x y z
N MET A 1 1.23 47.82 -8.34
CA MET A 1 2.01 48.41 -9.45
C MET A 1 1.88 47.50 -10.67
N LEU A 2 0.99 47.87 -11.59
CA LEU A 2 0.76 47.17 -12.86
C LEU A 2 1.76 47.65 -13.93
N ARG A 3 2.39 46.71 -14.65
CA ARG A 3 2.84 46.83 -16.06
C ARG A 3 2.85 45.38 -16.60
N ARG A 4 1.88 44.86 -17.36
CA ARG A 4 1.35 45.18 -18.71
C ARG A 4 2.42 45.29 -19.82
N TRP A 5 2.34 44.32 -20.75
CA TRP A 5 2.61 44.36 -22.20
C TRP A 5 4.10 44.27 -22.61
N VAL A 6 4.52 43.53 -23.65
CA VAL A 6 3.99 43.44 -25.02
C VAL A 6 4.41 42.10 -25.69
N ARG A 7 3.49 41.50 -26.45
CA ARG A 7 3.75 40.50 -27.52
C ARG A 7 4.21 41.23 -28.79
N GLY A 8 5.20 40.70 -29.52
CA GLY A 8 5.46 41.02 -30.94
C GLY A 8 6.39 39.97 -31.55
N LEU A 9 5.89 39.05 -32.38
CA LEU A 9 5.68 39.15 -33.84
C LEU A 9 6.94 38.82 -34.66
N ILE A 10 6.87 37.65 -35.30
CA ILE A 10 7.72 37.16 -36.40
C ILE A 10 7.21 37.81 -37.72
N PRO A 11 8.09 38.27 -38.64
CA PRO A 11 8.25 37.58 -39.94
C PRO A 11 9.73 37.56 -40.39
N ALA A 12 10.30 36.41 -40.74
CA ALA A 12 10.29 35.76 -42.06
C ALA A 12 11.17 36.43 -43.14
N ARG A 13 12.01 35.58 -43.75
CA ARG A 13 12.63 35.63 -45.11
C ARG A 13 14.05 36.18 -45.22
N GLY A 14 14.94 35.27 -45.61
CA GLY A 14 16.29 35.56 -46.11
C GLY A 14 17.04 34.28 -46.47
N ARG A 15 16.52 33.50 -47.43
CA ARG A 15 17.28 32.44 -48.10
C ARG A 15 18.33 33.11 -48.99
N LEU A 16 19.61 32.97 -48.66
CA LEU A 16 20.70 33.11 -49.61
C LEU A 16 21.38 31.75 -49.75
N VAL A 17 21.01 31.06 -50.82
CA VAL A 17 21.79 29.97 -51.41
C VAL A 17 22.86 30.64 -52.25
N ALA A 18 24.13 30.44 -51.89
CA ALA A 18 25.25 30.74 -52.77
C ALA A 18 26.09 29.47 -52.91
N TYR A 19 25.98 28.91 -54.11
CA TYR A 19 26.87 27.92 -54.71
C TYR A 19 28.33 28.38 -54.63
N GLY A 20 29.27 27.47 -54.39
CA GLY A 20 30.67 27.81 -54.60
C GLY A 20 31.69 26.76 -54.18
N VAL A 21 31.95 25.84 -55.12
CA VAL A 21 33.25 25.19 -55.35
C VAL A 21 33.61 23.99 -54.45
N VAL A 22 33.44 22.84 -55.08
CA VAL A 22 34.08 21.56 -54.80
C VAL A 22 35.60 21.73 -54.74
N LEU A 23 36.19 21.43 -53.59
CA LEU A 23 37.60 21.05 -53.48
C LEU A 23 37.66 19.58 -53.06
N THR A 24 37.67 18.70 -54.05
CA THR A 24 37.99 17.28 -53.89
C THR A 24 39.46 17.14 -53.49
N CYS A 25 39.69 17.02 -52.18
CA CYS A 25 40.96 16.51 -51.67
C CYS A 25 40.89 14.97 -51.70
N ALA A 26 41.48 14.38 -52.73
CA ALA A 26 41.73 12.95 -52.80
C ALA A 26 42.88 12.60 -51.85
N LEU A 27 42.54 12.07 -50.68
CA LEU A 27 43.45 11.29 -49.86
C LEU A 27 42.97 9.84 -49.87
N PRO A 28 43.64 8.91 -50.59
CA PRO A 28 43.55 7.50 -50.27
C PRO A 28 44.45 7.24 -49.06
N GLY A 29 44.04 7.80 -47.92
CA GLY A 29 44.54 7.37 -46.62
C GLY A 29 43.58 6.32 -46.13
N CYS A 30 43.97 5.04 -46.24
CA CYS A 30 43.33 3.97 -45.50
C CYS A 30 43.36 4.34 -44.02
N ALA A 31 42.27 4.93 -43.54
CA ALA A 31 41.91 4.86 -42.15
C ALA A 31 41.65 3.38 -41.90
N GLY A 32 42.71 2.67 -41.48
CA GLY A 32 42.57 1.51 -40.62
C GLY A 32 41.76 2.00 -39.43
N THR A 33 40.45 1.92 -39.55
CA THR A 33 39.55 1.81 -38.42
C THR A 33 39.95 0.49 -37.79
N GLY A 34 40.97 0.55 -36.93
CA GLY A 34 41.07 -0.35 -35.82
C GLY A 34 39.75 -0.20 -35.12
N SER A 35 38.81 -1.09 -35.46
CA SER A 35 37.65 -1.32 -34.64
C SER A 35 38.25 -1.70 -33.30
N SER A 36 38.27 -0.76 -32.36
CA SER A 36 38.22 -1.07 -30.93
C SER A 36 36.86 -1.71 -30.67
N GLY A 37 36.61 -2.82 -31.36
CA GLY A 37 35.44 -3.65 -31.20
C GLY A 37 35.63 -4.31 -29.86
N GLY A 38 35.07 -3.70 -28.82
CA GLY A 38 34.93 -4.34 -27.52
C GLY A 38 34.45 -5.76 -27.74
N GLU A 39 35.06 -6.70 -27.02
CA GLU A 39 34.78 -8.10 -27.19
C GLU A 39 33.27 -8.34 -27.05
N SER A 40 32.73 -9.19 -27.91
CA SER A 40 31.29 -9.44 -27.97
C SER A 40 30.99 -10.92 -28.00
N ALA A 41 29.91 -11.31 -27.35
CA ALA A 41 29.48 -12.70 -27.24
C ALA A 41 27.95 -12.78 -27.16
N ARG A 42 27.39 -13.95 -27.49
CA ARG A 42 25.96 -14.20 -27.38
C ARG A 42 25.59 -14.60 -25.96
N VAL A 43 24.53 -14.03 -25.42
CA VAL A 43 23.91 -14.53 -24.17
C VAL A 43 23.04 -15.74 -24.50
N THR A 44 23.39 -16.89 -23.92
CA THR A 44 22.74 -18.18 -24.18
C THR A 44 21.63 -18.48 -23.18
N ASP A 45 21.74 -17.99 -21.95
CA ASP A 45 20.72 -18.17 -20.92
C ASP A 45 20.71 -17.01 -19.89
N VAL A 46 19.59 -16.84 -19.20
CA VAL A 46 19.43 -15.85 -18.11
C VAL A 46 18.92 -16.58 -16.87
N ILE A 47 19.78 -16.63 -15.85
CA ILE A 47 19.55 -17.37 -14.61
C ILE A 47 18.72 -16.53 -13.64
N ASP A 48 19.15 -15.30 -13.41
CA ASP A 48 18.48 -14.30 -12.58
C ASP A 48 18.78 -12.87 -13.12
N GLY A 49 18.48 -11.84 -12.34
CA GLY A 49 18.61 -10.45 -12.79
C GLY A 49 20.06 -10.01 -13.04
N ASP A 50 21.04 -10.58 -12.33
CA ASP A 50 22.45 -10.20 -12.39
C ASP A 50 23.41 -11.32 -12.79
N THR A 51 22.88 -12.51 -13.10
CA THR A 51 23.64 -13.67 -13.52
C THR A 51 23.10 -14.22 -14.85
N VAL A 52 23.99 -14.32 -15.84
CA VAL A 52 23.67 -14.81 -17.19
C VAL A 52 24.70 -15.83 -17.67
N GLU A 53 24.35 -16.68 -18.63
CA GLU A 53 25.31 -17.54 -19.34
C GLU A 53 25.66 -16.87 -20.67
N VAL A 54 26.95 -16.70 -20.94
CA VAL A 54 27.46 -16.04 -22.14
C VAL A 54 28.41 -16.98 -22.87
N GLU A 55 28.22 -17.07 -24.18
CA GLU A 55 29.03 -17.91 -25.06
C GLU A 55 30.53 -17.59 -24.89
N ARG A 56 31.33 -18.64 -24.63
CA ARG A 56 32.78 -18.59 -24.35
C ARG A 56 33.20 -18.01 -22.98
N LEU A 57 32.34 -17.25 -22.29
CA LEU A 57 32.63 -16.74 -20.94
C LEU A 57 32.05 -17.62 -19.82
N GLY A 58 31.09 -18.49 -20.17
CA GLY A 58 30.34 -19.30 -19.20
C GLY A 58 29.42 -18.43 -18.36
N ARG A 59 29.35 -18.73 -17.07
CA ARG A 59 28.53 -17.99 -16.11
C ARG A 59 29.14 -16.63 -15.81
N VAL A 60 28.41 -15.57 -16.10
CA VAL A 60 28.80 -14.19 -15.87
C VAL A 60 27.96 -13.60 -14.74
N ARG A 61 28.62 -13.05 -13.71
CA ARG A 61 28.00 -12.22 -12.67
C ARG A 61 28.27 -10.75 -13.00
N LEU A 62 27.21 -9.97 -13.08
CA LEU A 62 27.29 -8.55 -13.37
C LEU A 62 27.95 -7.81 -12.20
N ILE A 63 28.94 -6.98 -12.53
CA ILE A 63 29.68 -6.16 -11.56
C ILE A 63 28.84 -4.95 -11.15
N GLY A 64 28.92 -4.55 -9.86
CA GLY A 64 28.39 -3.29 -9.36
C GLY A 64 26.88 -3.28 -9.09
N VAL A 65 26.18 -4.38 -9.35
CA VAL A 65 24.73 -4.50 -9.17
C VAL A 65 24.38 -5.75 -8.37
N ASP A 66 23.34 -5.68 -7.57
CA ASP A 66 22.76 -6.81 -6.85
C ASP A 66 21.25 -6.83 -7.06
N THR A 67 20.74 -7.94 -7.60
CA THR A 67 19.30 -8.12 -7.81
C THR A 67 18.67 -8.90 -6.65
N PRO A 68 17.37 -8.72 -6.38
CA PRO A 68 16.71 -9.45 -5.31
C PRO A 68 16.88 -10.96 -5.46
N GLU A 69 17.30 -11.59 -4.37
CA GLU A 69 17.47 -13.04 -4.31
C GLU A 69 16.19 -13.81 -4.65
N ARG A 70 16.32 -15.03 -5.18
CA ARG A 70 15.19 -15.87 -5.56
C ARG A 70 14.15 -16.00 -4.44
N GLY A 71 12.88 -15.81 -4.78
CA GLY A 71 11.74 -15.81 -3.87
C GLY A 71 11.54 -14.50 -3.10
N ARG A 72 12.40 -13.49 -3.30
CA ARG A 72 12.22 -12.14 -2.75
C ARG A 72 11.37 -11.32 -3.69
N CYS A 73 10.70 -10.31 -3.16
CA CYS A 73 9.96 -9.38 -4.00
C CYS A 73 10.91 -8.72 -5.04
N ALA A 74 10.43 -8.58 -6.28
CA ALA A 74 11.15 -8.04 -7.44
C ALA A 74 12.15 -8.98 -8.15
N ASP A 75 12.37 -10.21 -7.67
CA ASP A 75 13.23 -11.22 -8.31
C ASP A 75 12.84 -11.54 -9.75
N ASP A 76 11.57 -11.89 -9.97
CA ASP A 76 10.99 -12.24 -11.28
C ASP A 76 10.96 -11.03 -12.21
N ALA A 77 10.85 -9.82 -11.65
CA ALA A 77 10.84 -8.59 -12.42
C ALA A 77 12.24 -8.27 -12.96
N ALA A 78 13.27 -8.35 -12.10
CA ALA A 78 14.66 -8.17 -12.50
C ALA A 78 15.11 -9.25 -13.51
N THR A 79 14.79 -10.52 -13.25
CA THR A 79 15.11 -11.63 -14.15
C THR A 79 14.47 -11.45 -15.53
N ARG A 80 13.19 -11.06 -15.58
CA ARG A 80 12.49 -10.78 -16.83
C ARG A 80 13.09 -9.60 -17.58
N PHE A 81 13.44 -8.52 -16.88
CA PHE A 81 14.09 -7.36 -17.50
C PHE A 81 15.41 -7.77 -18.19
N THR A 82 16.25 -8.54 -17.50
CA THR A 82 17.50 -9.07 -18.05
C THR A 82 17.24 -10.01 -19.23
N ARG A 83 16.24 -10.90 -19.12
CA ARG A 83 15.85 -11.81 -20.19
C ARG A 83 15.39 -11.08 -21.45
N ASP A 84 14.47 -10.13 -21.32
CA ASP A 84 13.88 -9.40 -22.44
C ASP A 84 14.95 -8.59 -23.19
N ARG A 85 15.94 -8.08 -22.46
CA ARG A 85 17.01 -7.27 -23.00
C ARG A 85 18.17 -8.07 -23.59
N LEU A 86 18.58 -9.18 -22.95
CA LEU A 86 19.83 -9.85 -23.28
C LEU A 86 19.66 -11.24 -23.90
N LEU A 87 18.60 -11.99 -23.60
CA LEU A 87 18.50 -13.40 -24.01
C LEU A 87 18.56 -13.55 -25.53
N ASN A 88 19.44 -14.47 -26.00
CA ASN A 88 19.72 -14.73 -27.41
C ASN A 88 20.28 -13.53 -28.20
N LYS A 89 20.70 -12.45 -27.52
CA LYS A 89 21.31 -11.27 -28.14
C LYS A 89 22.84 -11.34 -28.06
N VAL A 90 23.49 -10.64 -28.98
CA VAL A 90 24.93 -10.39 -28.91
C VAL A 90 25.14 -9.13 -28.05
N VAL A 91 26.00 -9.24 -27.05
CA VAL A 91 26.34 -8.15 -26.13
C VAL A 91 27.83 -7.87 -26.24
N LYS A 92 28.22 -6.61 -26.07
CA LYS A 92 29.60 -6.25 -25.77
C LYS A 92 29.84 -6.50 -24.28
N TYR A 93 31.03 -6.94 -23.93
CA TYR A 93 31.40 -7.13 -22.53
C TYR A 93 32.73 -6.48 -22.22
N GLU A 94 32.87 -6.05 -20.97
CA GLU A 94 34.12 -5.57 -20.38
C GLU A 94 34.36 -6.38 -19.11
N LEU A 95 35.51 -7.06 -19.02
CA LEU A 95 35.88 -7.82 -17.82
C LEU A 95 36.30 -6.87 -16.70
N GLY A 96 36.04 -7.29 -15.45
CA GLY A 96 36.59 -6.62 -14.28
C GLY A 96 38.12 -6.70 -14.23
N GLU A 97 38.73 -5.82 -13.43
CA GLU A 97 40.15 -5.92 -13.05
C GLU A 97 40.47 -7.28 -12.44
N GLU A 98 39.58 -7.75 -11.56
CA GLU A 98 39.54 -9.14 -11.13
C GLU A 98 38.43 -9.87 -11.91
N PRO A 99 38.77 -10.72 -12.90
CA PRO A 99 37.79 -11.24 -13.86
C PRO A 99 36.98 -12.44 -13.33
N ARG A 100 37.31 -12.98 -12.15
CA ARG A 100 36.68 -14.17 -11.58
C ARG A 100 36.38 -13.96 -10.10
N ASP A 101 35.23 -14.44 -9.64
CA ASP A 101 34.92 -14.47 -8.21
C ASP A 101 35.30 -15.80 -7.55
N ARG A 102 35.07 -15.90 -6.23
CA ARG A 102 35.32 -17.12 -5.44
C ARG A 102 34.52 -18.36 -5.87
N TYR A 103 33.50 -18.18 -6.70
CA TYR A 103 32.64 -19.23 -7.24
C TYR A 103 32.97 -19.58 -8.69
N ASP A 104 34.09 -19.07 -9.20
CA ASP A 104 34.55 -19.22 -10.58
C ASP A 104 33.59 -18.65 -11.64
N ARG A 105 32.77 -17.66 -11.26
CA ARG A 105 31.96 -16.89 -12.22
C ARG A 105 32.79 -15.78 -12.83
N THR A 106 32.62 -15.55 -14.12
CA THR A 106 33.22 -14.42 -14.82
C THR A 106 32.58 -13.11 -14.35
N LEU A 107 33.38 -12.13 -13.97
CA LEU A 107 32.92 -10.80 -13.55
C LEU A 107 33.00 -9.84 -14.74
N ALA A 108 31.87 -9.28 -15.16
CA ALA A 108 31.84 -8.39 -16.32
C ALA A 108 30.75 -7.31 -16.25
N TYR A 109 30.96 -6.24 -17.01
CA TYR A 109 29.95 -5.28 -17.44
C TYR A 109 29.43 -5.69 -18.82
N LEU A 110 28.11 -5.73 -19.01
CA LEU A 110 27.50 -6.08 -20.29
C LEU A 110 26.82 -4.86 -20.91
N SER A 111 26.99 -4.67 -22.22
CA SER A 111 26.42 -3.55 -22.97
C SER A 111 25.70 -4.04 -24.22
N ARG A 112 24.52 -3.48 -24.49
CA ARG A 112 23.70 -3.75 -25.68
C ARG A 112 23.19 -2.43 -26.24
N ASP A 113 23.28 -2.26 -27.55
CA ASP A 113 22.83 -1.05 -28.25
C ASP A 113 23.38 0.24 -27.61
N GLU A 114 24.69 0.24 -27.30
CA GLU A 114 25.43 1.35 -26.63
C GLU A 114 25.02 1.66 -25.18
N GLN A 115 24.06 0.92 -24.61
CA GLN A 115 23.63 1.08 -23.23
C GLN A 115 24.08 -0.09 -22.37
N MET A 116 24.78 0.23 -21.28
CA MET A 116 25.22 -0.75 -20.28
C MET A 116 24.01 -1.32 -19.53
N HIS A 117 23.91 -2.65 -19.51
CA HIS A 117 22.85 -3.38 -18.83
C HIS A 117 22.92 -3.23 -17.31
N ASN A 118 24.13 -3.23 -16.73
CA ASN A 118 24.36 -3.01 -15.31
C ASN A 118 23.76 -1.67 -14.85
N LEU A 119 24.09 -0.58 -15.55
CA LEU A 119 23.50 0.73 -15.29
C LEU A 119 21.98 0.71 -15.47
N ALA A 120 21.49 0.09 -16.55
CA ALA A 120 20.05 0.03 -16.82
C ALA A 120 19.25 -0.71 -15.73
N LEU A 121 19.82 -1.72 -15.08
CA LEU A 121 19.18 -2.38 -13.94
C LEU A 121 18.95 -1.42 -12.76
N LEU A 122 19.90 -0.52 -12.50
CA LEU A 122 19.82 0.48 -11.44
C LEU A 122 18.86 1.60 -11.83
N THR A 123 19.03 2.19 -13.03
CA THR A 123 18.19 3.27 -13.54
C THR A 123 16.70 2.89 -13.57
N GLU A 124 16.38 1.63 -13.88
CA GLU A 124 15.00 1.16 -13.95
C GLU A 124 14.49 0.57 -12.62
N GLY A 125 15.29 0.60 -11.54
CA GLY A 125 14.90 0.16 -10.20
C GLY A 125 14.68 -1.35 -10.06
N TYR A 126 15.53 -2.16 -10.70
CA TYR A 126 15.53 -3.63 -10.61
C TYR A 126 16.67 -4.19 -9.75
N ALA A 127 17.74 -3.42 -9.54
CA ALA A 127 18.90 -3.80 -8.74
C ALA A 127 19.27 -2.69 -7.75
N THR A 128 20.08 -3.04 -6.76
CA THR A 128 20.78 -2.10 -5.87
C THR A 128 22.28 -2.10 -6.16
N VAL A 129 23.00 -1.06 -5.74
CA VAL A 129 24.45 -0.98 -5.95
C VAL A 129 25.18 -2.00 -5.07
N LEU A 130 26.20 -2.66 -5.64
CA LEU A 130 27.11 -3.54 -4.92
C LEU A 130 28.56 -3.32 -5.37
N THR A 131 29.28 -2.43 -4.69
CA THR A 131 30.70 -2.17 -4.97
C THR A 131 31.60 -3.18 -4.26
N ILE A 132 32.46 -3.85 -5.03
CA ILE A 132 33.51 -4.75 -4.50
C ILE A 132 34.83 -4.41 -5.21
N PRO A 133 35.78 -3.75 -4.55
CA PRO A 133 37.10 -3.47 -5.12
C PRO A 133 37.86 -4.77 -5.47
N PRO A 134 38.69 -4.80 -6.53
CA PRO A 134 39.07 -3.67 -7.41
C PRO A 134 38.09 -3.43 -8.57
N ASN A 135 36.89 -4.03 -8.55
CA ASN A 135 35.91 -3.92 -9.62
C ASN A 135 34.90 -2.79 -9.36
N ASP A 136 35.38 -1.55 -9.21
CA ASP A 136 34.61 -0.36 -8.80
C ASP A 136 34.59 0.77 -9.84
N LYS A 137 35.13 0.53 -11.05
CA LYS A 137 35.24 1.49 -12.17
C LYS A 137 34.02 2.39 -12.41
N TYR A 138 32.80 1.86 -12.29
CA TYR A 138 31.54 2.57 -12.59
C TYR A 138 30.71 2.88 -11.32
N GLU A 139 31.28 2.72 -10.12
CA GLU A 139 30.57 2.97 -8.85
C GLU A 139 29.88 4.35 -8.81
N PRO A 140 30.54 5.48 -9.17
CA PRO A 140 29.89 6.79 -9.06
C PRO A 140 28.61 6.91 -9.92
N ASP A 141 28.65 6.35 -11.13
CA ASP A 141 27.51 6.34 -12.05
C ASP A 141 26.37 5.45 -11.52
N PHE A 142 26.74 4.34 -10.87
CA PHE A 142 25.79 3.38 -10.30
C PHE A 142 25.10 3.94 -9.07
N GLU A 143 25.83 4.59 -8.16
CA GLU A 143 25.26 5.26 -6.99
C GLU A 143 24.31 6.39 -7.39
N GLU A 144 24.66 7.16 -8.42
CA GLU A 144 23.78 8.21 -8.94
C GLU A 144 22.50 7.62 -9.55
N ALA A 145 22.61 6.58 -10.38
CA ALA A 145 21.46 5.93 -11.00
C ALA A 145 20.50 5.31 -9.97
N GLU A 146 21.02 4.65 -8.93
CA GLU A 146 20.20 4.12 -7.83
C GLU A 146 19.48 5.24 -7.09
N ARG A 147 20.20 6.30 -6.71
CA ARG A 147 19.61 7.47 -6.05
C ARG A 147 18.48 8.10 -6.86
N GLU A 148 18.66 8.25 -8.17
CA GLU A 148 17.64 8.81 -9.06
C GLU A 148 16.41 7.89 -9.15
N ALA A 149 16.62 6.57 -9.27
CA ALA A 149 15.53 5.59 -9.31
C ALA A 149 14.74 5.55 -7.99
N GLU A 150 15.44 5.60 -6.85
CA GLU A 150 14.81 5.68 -5.53
C GLU A 150 14.01 6.98 -5.36
N ALA A 151 14.58 8.13 -5.74
CA ALA A 151 13.90 9.42 -5.66
C ALA A 151 12.66 9.49 -6.55
N ALA A 152 12.66 8.79 -7.68
CA ALA A 152 11.54 8.72 -8.61
C ALA A 152 10.49 7.64 -8.25
N ASP A 153 10.72 6.81 -7.23
CA ASP A 153 9.84 5.68 -6.84
C ASP A 153 9.53 4.74 -8.02
N ILE A 154 10.53 4.48 -8.87
CA ILE A 154 10.42 3.65 -10.07
C ILE A 154 10.93 2.23 -9.86
N GLY A 155 10.48 1.33 -10.75
CA GLY A 155 10.94 -0.04 -10.77
C GLY A 155 10.22 -0.99 -9.83
N ALA A 156 10.70 -2.23 -9.86
CA ALA A 156 10.13 -3.32 -9.10
C ALA A 156 10.44 -3.16 -7.60
N LEU A 157 11.61 -2.63 -7.24
CA LEU A 157 12.01 -2.37 -5.85
C LEU A 157 11.09 -1.37 -5.15
N ALA A 158 10.83 -0.22 -5.79
CA ALA A 158 9.88 0.78 -5.30
C ALA A 158 8.47 0.19 -5.09
N THR A 159 8.01 -0.62 -6.05
CA THR A 159 6.71 -1.31 -5.94
C THR A 159 6.66 -2.25 -4.75
N CYS A 160 7.73 -3.01 -4.50
CA CYS A 160 7.85 -3.89 -3.35
C CYS A 160 7.81 -3.11 -2.03
N ASP A 161 8.55 -2.01 -1.92
CA ASP A 161 8.57 -1.20 -0.72
C ASP A 161 7.20 -0.57 -0.43
N ARG A 162 6.55 0.01 -1.44
CA ARG A 162 5.20 0.57 -1.34
C ARG A 162 4.18 -0.48 -0.88
N ASN A 163 4.25 -1.70 -1.42
CA ASN A 163 3.37 -2.81 -1.02
C ASN A 163 3.64 -3.24 0.43
N ARG A 164 4.90 -3.32 0.84
CA ARG A 164 5.31 -3.63 2.22
C ARG A 164 4.79 -2.58 3.20
N ARG A 165 4.96 -1.28 2.90
CA ARG A 165 4.45 -0.16 3.71
C ARG A 165 2.93 -0.21 3.83
N ARG A 166 2.21 -0.44 2.71
CA ARG A 166 0.75 -0.60 2.71
C ARG A 166 0.29 -1.79 3.56
N ALA A 167 0.98 -2.93 3.47
CA ALA A 167 0.66 -4.10 4.28
C ALA A 167 0.90 -3.84 5.78
N ALA A 168 1.96 -3.11 6.14
CA ALA A 168 2.23 -2.71 7.52
C ALA A 168 1.10 -1.81 8.07
N LEU A 169 0.73 -0.75 7.34
CA LEU A 169 -0.37 0.15 7.73
C LEU A 169 -1.71 -0.59 7.87
N ARG A 170 -1.98 -1.57 7.00
CA ARG A 170 -3.18 -2.41 7.10
C ARG A 170 -3.18 -3.20 8.41
N ARG A 171 -2.07 -3.83 8.76
CA ARG A 171 -1.92 -4.61 10.01
C ARG A 171 -2.09 -3.74 11.25
N GLU A 172 -1.53 -2.54 11.24
CA GLU A 172 -1.68 -1.56 12.32
C GLU A 172 -3.16 -1.18 12.54
N ARG A 173 -3.85 -0.78 11.46
CA ARG A 173 -5.29 -0.46 11.51
C ARG A 173 -6.16 -1.64 11.95
N GLU A 174 -5.80 -2.85 11.53
CA GLU A 174 -6.49 -4.07 11.98
C GLU A 174 -6.28 -4.34 13.47
N ALA A 175 -5.07 -4.13 13.98
CA ALA A 175 -4.76 -4.28 15.40
C ALA A 175 -5.50 -3.24 16.26
N GLU A 176 -5.55 -1.99 15.82
CA GLU A 176 -6.32 -0.91 16.49
C GLU A 176 -7.81 -1.27 16.57
N ARG A 177 -8.43 -1.62 15.44
CA ARG A 177 -9.84 -2.05 15.39
C ARG A 177 -10.12 -3.27 16.26
N ALA A 178 -9.19 -4.23 16.30
CA ALA A 178 -9.31 -5.41 17.16
C ALA A 178 -9.24 -5.03 18.65
N GLY A 179 -8.36 -4.07 19.01
CA GLY A 179 -8.27 -3.49 20.34
C GLY A 179 -9.58 -2.83 20.78
N ASP A 180 -10.12 -1.94 19.96
CA ASP A 180 -11.39 -1.25 20.21
C ASP A 180 -12.55 -2.24 20.36
N ALA A 181 -12.64 -3.22 19.46
CA ALA A 181 -13.66 -4.26 19.54
C ALA A 181 -13.54 -5.09 20.83
N ALA A 182 -12.33 -5.36 21.30
CA ALA A 182 -12.10 -6.05 22.58
C ALA A 182 -12.54 -5.20 23.77
N ILE A 183 -12.30 -3.88 23.75
CA ILE A 183 -12.76 -2.94 24.78
C ILE A 183 -14.29 -2.93 24.85
N ILE A 184 -14.96 -2.74 23.71
CA ILE A 184 -16.43 -2.73 23.61
C ILE A 184 -17.01 -4.04 24.12
N ARG A 185 -16.42 -5.19 23.76
CA ARG A 185 -16.84 -6.50 24.25
C ARG A 185 -16.73 -6.62 25.78
N ARG A 186 -15.63 -6.17 26.37
CA ARG A 186 -15.44 -6.16 27.83
C ARG A 186 -16.44 -5.25 28.53
N GLN A 187 -16.71 -4.06 27.97
CA GLN A 187 -17.71 -3.12 28.51
C GLN A 187 -19.11 -3.72 28.49
N ARG A 188 -19.54 -4.32 27.37
CA ARG A 188 -20.83 -5.01 27.25
C ARG A 188 -20.95 -6.18 28.23
N ALA A 189 -19.90 -7.00 28.36
CA ALA A 189 -19.89 -8.10 29.32
C ALA A 189 -20.00 -7.61 30.78
N ARG A 190 -19.34 -6.50 31.13
CA ARG A 190 -19.45 -5.87 32.45
C ARG A 190 -20.87 -5.31 32.69
N ALA A 191 -21.46 -4.65 31.70
CA ALA A 191 -22.82 -4.13 31.79
C ALA A 191 -23.85 -5.26 31.96
N ALA A 192 -23.75 -6.34 31.19
CA ALA A 192 -24.61 -7.52 31.31
C ALA A 192 -24.51 -8.15 32.70
N ARG A 193 -23.30 -8.32 33.25
CA ARG A 193 -23.09 -8.82 34.62
C ARG A 193 -23.73 -7.91 35.68
N ARG A 194 -23.65 -6.59 35.51
CA ARG A 194 -24.30 -5.62 36.41
C ARG A 194 -25.83 -5.72 36.33
N ALA A 195 -26.39 -5.79 35.13
CA ALA A 195 -27.83 -5.95 34.90
C ALA A 195 -28.37 -7.25 35.53
N ALA A 196 -27.67 -8.37 35.32
CA ALA A 196 -28.04 -9.66 35.92
C ALA A 196 -28.04 -9.62 37.46
N ARG A 197 -27.03 -8.98 38.07
CA ARG A 197 -26.98 -8.78 39.53
C ARG A 197 -28.13 -7.90 40.03
N ALA A 198 -28.49 -6.86 39.29
CA ALA A 198 -29.61 -5.99 39.65
C ALA A 198 -30.96 -6.71 39.55
N ALA A 199 -31.17 -7.49 38.49
CA ALA A 199 -32.35 -8.34 38.33
C ALA A 199 -32.49 -9.33 39.49
N ALA A 200 -31.43 -10.09 39.80
CA ALA A 200 -31.45 -11.03 40.92
C ALA A 200 -31.74 -10.36 42.29
N ARG A 201 -31.30 -9.10 42.48
CA ARG A 201 -31.64 -8.32 43.69
C ARG A 201 -33.12 -7.95 43.73
N ARG A 202 -33.71 -7.56 42.60
CA ARG A 202 -35.14 -7.26 42.49
C ARG A 202 -35.96 -8.51 42.73
N ASP A 203 -35.61 -9.64 42.12
CA ASP A 203 -36.32 -10.91 42.29
C ASP A 203 -36.34 -11.33 43.76
N ARG A 204 -35.19 -11.26 44.45
CA ARG A 204 -35.10 -11.53 45.90
C ARG A 204 -35.95 -10.57 46.73
N ALA A 205 -36.05 -9.30 46.34
CA ALA A 205 -36.88 -8.32 47.04
C ALA A 205 -38.38 -8.60 46.80
N THR A 206 -38.76 -8.96 45.58
CA THR A 206 -40.12 -9.35 45.22
C THR A 206 -40.53 -10.63 45.94
N GLN A 207 -39.63 -11.61 46.03
CA GLN A 207 -39.86 -12.85 46.78
C GLN A 207 -40.09 -12.56 48.26
N ARG A 208 -39.22 -11.76 48.91
CA ARG A 208 -39.42 -11.34 50.31
C ARG A 208 -40.76 -10.66 50.55
N ARG A 209 -41.17 -9.73 49.69
CA ARG A 209 -42.49 -9.07 49.81
C ARG A 209 -43.67 -10.03 49.68
N ARG A 210 -43.53 -11.07 48.84
CA ARG A 210 -44.54 -12.12 48.69
C ARG A 210 -44.61 -13.00 49.93
N GLU A 211 -43.45 -13.37 50.49
CA GLU A 211 -43.35 -14.12 51.73
C GLU A 211 -43.93 -13.33 52.92
N GLU A 212 -43.57 -12.05 53.05
CA GLU A 212 -44.14 -11.13 54.06
C GLU A 212 -45.67 -11.03 53.92
N ARG A 213 -46.19 -10.81 52.71
CA ARG A 213 -47.65 -10.75 52.47
C ARG A 213 -48.35 -12.07 52.79
N ALA A 214 -47.75 -13.21 52.44
CA ALA A 214 -48.33 -14.51 52.75
C ALA A 214 -48.41 -14.76 54.26
N LEU A 215 -47.39 -14.34 55.02
CA LEU A 215 -47.41 -14.40 56.49
C LEU A 215 -48.46 -13.44 57.09
N GLU A 216 -48.63 -12.24 56.53
CA GLU A 216 -49.69 -11.30 56.94
C GLU A 216 -51.09 -11.87 56.68
N GLU A 217 -51.32 -12.51 55.54
CA GLU A 217 -52.59 -13.16 55.21
C GLU A 217 -52.88 -14.36 56.14
N GLU A 218 -51.87 -15.11 56.54
CA GLU A 218 -52.01 -16.26 57.45
C GLU A 218 -52.33 -15.84 58.90
N PHE A 219 -51.79 -14.71 59.37
CA PHE A 219 -52.00 -14.18 60.73
C PHE A 219 -53.07 -13.08 60.82
N ALA A 220 -53.81 -12.81 59.75
CA ALA A 220 -54.88 -11.82 59.75
C ALA A 220 -55.99 -12.23 60.74
N PRO A 221 -56.50 -11.31 61.58
CA PRO A 221 -57.66 -11.60 62.42
C PRO A 221 -58.83 -11.99 61.50
N GLY A 222 -59.50 -13.09 61.84
CA GLY A 222 -60.69 -13.54 61.13
C GLY A 222 -61.74 -12.43 61.08
N PRO A 223 -62.56 -12.35 60.03
CA PRO A 223 -63.52 -11.26 59.89
C PRO A 223 -64.43 -11.25 61.12
N ASP A 224 -64.44 -10.12 61.83
CA ASP A 224 -65.41 -9.86 62.88
C ASP A 224 -66.80 -9.90 62.23
N GLU A 225 -67.59 -10.92 62.55
CA GLU A 225 -68.99 -10.98 62.16
C GLU A 225 -69.76 -9.91 62.95
N ASP A 226 -69.87 -8.70 62.39
CA ASP A 226 -70.89 -7.77 62.83
C ASP A 226 -71.65 -7.16 61.64
N SER A 227 -72.92 -7.53 61.62
CA SER A 227 -73.97 -7.13 60.70
C SER A 227 -74.37 -5.65 60.85
N GLY A 228 -74.58 -4.94 59.74
CA GLY A 228 -75.28 -3.65 59.78
C GLY A 228 -75.17 -2.85 58.49
N GLY A 229 -76.26 -2.82 57.72
CA GLY A 229 -76.32 -2.22 56.39
C GLY A 229 -76.28 -0.69 56.33
N GLY A 230 -76.12 -0.18 55.10
CA GLY A 230 -76.18 1.25 54.81
C GLY A 230 -76.00 1.55 53.33
N SER A 231 -77.11 1.58 52.60
CA SER A 231 -77.24 2.09 51.23
C SER A 231 -76.95 3.60 51.18
N GLY A 232 -76.23 4.09 50.17
CA GLY A 232 -76.06 5.52 49.88
C GLY A 232 -75.21 5.77 48.64
N GLY A 233 -75.84 6.28 47.57
CA GLY A 233 -75.21 6.48 46.26
C GLY A 233 -74.60 7.87 46.01
N GLY A 234 -74.26 8.11 44.74
CA GLY A 234 -73.80 9.40 44.17
C GLY A 234 -72.39 9.29 43.59
N GLY A 235 -72.22 9.19 42.27
CA GLY A 235 -71.96 10.34 41.39
C GLY A 235 -70.43 10.49 41.20
N GLY A 236 -69.83 10.14 40.05
CA GLY A 236 -69.89 10.90 38.81
C GLY A 236 -68.51 11.56 38.57
N GLY A 237 -67.87 11.31 37.43
CA GLY A 237 -66.62 11.98 37.07
C GLY A 237 -65.78 11.20 36.06
N GLY A 238 -66.06 11.41 34.77
CA GLY A 238 -65.27 10.86 33.67
C GLY A 238 -63.87 11.48 33.57
N GLY A 239 -62.95 10.71 32.99
CA GLY A 239 -61.61 11.12 32.62
C GLY A 239 -61.13 10.21 31.50
N GLY A 240 -61.21 10.69 30.26
CA GLY A 240 -61.17 9.89 29.04
C GLY A 240 -59.84 9.25 28.70
N ASP A 241 -59.97 8.11 28.05
CA ASP A 241 -58.98 7.50 27.17
C ASP A 241 -58.46 8.52 26.14
N ARG A 242 -57.14 8.65 26.06
CA ARG A 242 -56.45 8.90 24.78
C ARG A 242 -55.29 7.94 24.68
N GLY A 243 -55.52 6.88 23.89
CA GLY A 243 -54.47 6.04 23.36
C GLY A 243 -53.51 6.89 22.52
N GLY A 244 -52.24 6.86 22.91
CA GLY A 244 -51.10 7.31 22.11
C GLY A 244 -50.06 6.21 22.13
N SER A 245 -50.15 5.27 21.19
CA SER A 245 -49.13 4.27 20.94
C SER A 245 -47.90 4.94 20.32
N CYS A 246 -46.88 5.23 21.13
CA CYS A 246 -45.55 5.58 20.61
C CYS A 246 -44.82 4.28 20.25
N LEU A 247 -44.71 3.99 18.95
CA LEU A 247 -43.82 2.97 18.43
C LEU A 247 -42.35 3.38 18.65
N PRO A 248 -41.42 2.43 18.90
CA PRO A 248 -39.99 2.73 18.98
C PRO A 248 -39.43 3.18 17.62
N SER A 249 -38.55 4.17 17.66
CA SER A 249 -37.93 4.87 16.53
C SER A 249 -36.91 4.01 15.76
N SER A 250 -37.37 3.00 15.03
CA SER A 250 -36.48 2.21 14.14
C SER A 250 -36.99 2.03 12.71
N ALA A 251 -37.89 2.89 12.22
CA ALA A 251 -38.36 2.80 10.84
C ALA A 251 -38.72 4.18 10.25
N CYS A 252 -37.73 5.06 10.08
CA CYS A 252 -37.82 6.20 9.16
C CYS A 252 -36.58 6.19 8.25
N PRO A 253 -36.69 5.81 6.97
CA PRO A 253 -35.61 6.00 6.02
C PRO A 253 -35.54 7.49 5.63
N GLY A 254 -34.47 8.19 6.03
CA GLY A 254 -34.14 9.49 5.43
C GLY A 254 -33.78 10.68 6.34
N LYS A 255 -33.54 10.52 7.65
CA LYS A 255 -33.08 11.65 8.48
C LYS A 255 -31.55 11.73 8.50
N ARG A 256 -30.98 12.85 8.01
CA ARG A 256 -29.56 13.20 8.20
C ARG A 256 -29.40 13.95 9.53
N ASP A 257 -28.29 13.71 10.20
CA ASP A 257 -27.97 14.33 11.49
C ASP A 257 -27.76 15.85 11.31
N GLY A 258 -28.57 16.69 11.99
CA GLY A 258 -28.34 18.13 12.03
C GLY A 258 -29.56 19.04 12.23
N ASP A 259 -30.78 18.56 11.97
CA ASP A 259 -31.98 19.40 12.08
C ASP A 259 -32.61 19.32 13.48
N GLY A 260 -32.68 20.48 14.14
CA GLY A 260 -33.14 20.68 15.51
C GLY A 260 -34.55 20.16 15.79
N ASP A 261 -34.83 19.99 17.08
CA ASP A 261 -36.06 19.41 17.64
C ASP A 261 -37.32 20.18 17.23
N GLY A 262 -37.90 19.78 16.11
CA GLY A 262 -39.23 20.20 15.67
C GLY A 262 -39.98 18.99 15.11
N CYS A 263 -40.85 18.39 15.91
CA CYS A 263 -41.89 17.49 15.40
C CYS A 263 -43.10 18.36 15.03
N TYR A 264 -43.38 18.51 13.74
CA TYR A 264 -44.68 18.99 13.25
C TYR A 264 -45.56 17.76 12.99
N CYS A 265 -46.74 17.76 13.60
CA CYS A 265 -47.88 16.94 13.17
C CYS A 265 -48.82 17.86 12.37
N GLU A 266 -49.37 17.38 11.26
CA GLU A 266 -50.48 18.03 10.55
C GLU A 266 -51.74 18.16 11.43
#